data_AF-A0A6J1PGR6-F1
#
_entry.id   AF-A0A6J1PGR6-F1
#
_cell.length_a   1.000
_cell.length_b   1.000
_cell.length_c   1.000
_cell.angle_alpha   90.00
_cell.angle_beta   90.00
_cell.angle_gamma   90.00
#
_symmetry.space_group_name_H-M   'P 1'
#
loop_
_entity.id
_entity.type
_entity.pdbx_description
1 polymer ?
#
loop_
_entity_poly.entity_id
_entity_poly.type
_entity_poly.pdbx_seq_one_letter_code
_entity_poly.pdbx_strand_id
1 'polypeptide(L)'
;MTLQIISYFILLNEGSYFEYHTILHLKEIINNDVILKTFLSSMMWFFIFLTKLISLNHICESVSAKAHKTKSIIHKLTNLICFAEAREEIYQFVLQVSLRPLKFSGLGLFYFGYAFIRKFFVWTLTIVIFMAQMDFVPVWNTIDRKI
;
A
#
# COMPACT_ATOMS: atom_id res chain seq x y z
N MET A 1 9.54 -4.14 10.94
CA MET A 1 8.99 -3.98 9.58
C MET A 1 7.46 -4.10 9.55
N THR A 2 6.84 -5.23 9.92
CA THR A 2 5.36 -5.36 9.84
C THR A 2 4.59 -4.38 10.73
N LEU A 3 5.03 -4.19 11.99
CA LEU A 3 4.41 -3.24 12.91
C LEU A 3 4.45 -1.79 12.38
N GLN A 4 5.56 -1.40 11.75
CA GLN A 4 5.70 -0.08 11.11
C GLN A 4 4.73 0.09 9.94
N ILE A 5 4.46 -0.97 9.18
CA ILE A 5 3.50 -0.92 8.07
C ILE A 5 2.06 -0.83 8.56
N ILE A 6 1.73 -1.54 9.63
CA ILE A 6 0.41 -1.43 10.28
C ILE A 6 0.23 0.01 10.81
N SER A 7 1.28 0.58 11.42
CA SER A 7 1.29 1.99 11.83
C SER A 7 1.04 2.95 10.66
N TYR A 8 1.75 2.78 9.54
CA TYR A 8 1.50 3.61 8.35
C TYR A 8 0.09 3.44 7.79
N PHE A 9 -0.46 2.23 7.86
CA PHE A 9 -1.86 1.98 7.47
C PHE A 9 -2.83 2.80 8.32
N ILE A 10 -2.69 2.76 9.64
CA ILE A 10 -3.57 3.50 10.55
C ILE A 10 -3.44 5.00 10.28
N LEU A 11 -2.20 5.52 10.22
CA LEU A 11 -1.92 6.94 9.97
C LEU A 11 -2.46 7.41 8.61
N LEU A 12 -2.37 6.60 7.56
CA LEU A 12 -2.91 6.96 6.26
C LEU A 12 -4.44 6.96 6.23
N ASN A 13 -5.10 6.09 7.00
CA ASN A 13 -6.57 6.09 7.03
C ASN A 13 -7.10 7.26 7.85
N GLU A 14 -6.50 7.53 9.01
CA GLU A 14 -6.81 8.72 9.80
C GLU A 14 -6.53 10.01 9.02
N GLY A 15 -5.38 10.09 8.35
CA GLY A 15 -5.04 11.20 7.47
C GLY A 15 -6.04 11.36 6.33
N SER A 16 -6.44 10.27 5.67
CA SER A 16 -7.43 10.34 4.58
C SER A 16 -8.80 10.87 5.02
N TYR A 17 -9.21 10.55 6.25
CA TYR A 17 -10.43 11.09 6.84
C TYR A 17 -10.29 12.59 7.15
N PHE A 18 -9.17 13.00 7.74
CA PHE A 18 -8.89 14.40 7.99
C PHE A 18 -8.87 15.22 6.70
N GLU A 19 -8.21 14.74 5.65
CA GLU A 19 -8.18 15.42 4.36
C GLU A 19 -9.57 15.48 3.71
N TYR A 20 -10.37 14.41 3.80
CA TYR A 20 -11.75 14.42 3.33
C TYR A 20 -12.60 15.50 4.02
N HIS A 21 -12.60 15.53 5.35
CA HIS A 21 -13.34 16.53 6.14
C HIS A 21 -12.87 17.94 5.81
N THR A 22 -11.57 18.12 5.63
CA THR A 22 -10.96 19.41 5.31
C THR A 22 -11.36 19.90 3.90
N ILE A 23 -11.47 18.98 2.92
CA ILE A 23 -11.96 19.28 1.57
C ILE A 23 -13.42 19.75 1.59
N LEU A 24 -14.27 19.15 2.43
CA LEU A 24 -15.68 19.59 2.57
C LEU A 24 -15.79 21.04 3.07
N HIS A 25 -14.91 21.43 4.00
CA HIS A 25 -14.90 22.77 4.60
C HIS A 25 -13.94 23.76 3.91
N LEU A 26 -13.47 23.45 2.69
CA LEU A 26 -12.42 24.21 1.99
C LEU A 26 -12.71 25.72 1.90
N LYS A 27 -13.98 26.11 1.73
CA LYS A 27 -14.39 27.52 1.62
C LYS A 27 -14.14 28.31 2.90
N GLU A 28 -14.37 27.71 4.06
CA GLU A 28 -14.12 28.34 5.37
C GLU A 28 -12.61 28.42 5.67
N ILE A 29 -11.85 27.45 5.17
CA ILE A 29 -10.42 27.31 5.40
C ILE A 29 -9.60 28.31 4.61
N ILE A 30 -9.96 28.56 3.34
CA ILE A 30 -9.28 29.56 2.50
C ILE A 30 -9.31 30.96 3.17
N ASN A 31 -10.35 31.25 3.96
CA ASN A 31 -10.49 32.53 4.63
C ASN A 31 -9.63 32.64 5.91
N ASN A 32 -9.02 31.55 6.38
CA ASN A 32 -8.21 31.52 7.59
C ASN A 32 -6.79 30.98 7.31
N ASP A 33 -5.82 31.88 7.27
CA ASP A 33 -4.42 31.58 6.96
C ASP A 33 -3.80 30.50 7.87
N VAL A 34 -4.15 30.48 9.17
CA VAL A 34 -3.63 29.50 10.12
C VAL A 34 -4.13 28.09 9.81
N ILE A 35 -5.42 27.97 9.46
CA ILE A 35 -6.02 26.68 9.12
C ILE A 35 -5.50 26.20 7.76
N LEU A 36 -5.37 27.12 6.78
CA LEU A 36 -4.79 26.83 5.48
C LEU A 36 -3.35 26.29 5.59
N LYS A 37 -2.51 26.92 6.42
CA LYS A 37 -1.14 26.46 6.66
C LYS A 37 -1.10 25.07 7.31
N THR A 38 -2.01 24.81 8.26
CA THR A 38 -2.13 23.50 8.92
C THR A 38 -2.55 22.42 7.93
N PHE A 39 -3.51 22.71 7.06
CA PHE A 39 -3.96 21.81 5.99
C PHE A 39 -2.83 21.48 5.00
N LEU A 40 -2.10 22.48 4.52
CA LEU A 40 -0.96 22.25 3.61
C LEU A 40 0.11 21.38 4.27
N SER A 41 0.40 21.60 5.55
CA SER A 41 1.32 20.75 6.31
C SER A 41 0.81 19.30 6.41
N SER A 42 -0.46 19.10 6.73
CA SER A 42 -1.09 17.77 6.78
C SER A 42 -0.98 17.03 5.45
N MET A 43 -1.35 17.70 4.35
CA MET A 43 -1.27 17.15 3.00
C MET A 43 0.15 16.71 2.66
N MET A 44 1.15 17.54 2.98
CA MET A 44 2.56 17.18 2.77
C MET A 44 2.96 15.93 3.55
N TRP A 45 2.59 15.82 4.83
CA TRP A 45 2.86 14.62 5.62
C TRP A 45 2.16 13.39 5.05
N PHE A 46 0.90 13.52 4.65
CA PHE A 46 0.12 12.46 4.02
C PHE A 46 0.82 11.92 2.76
N PHE A 47 1.25 12.81 1.85
CA PHE A 47 1.97 12.41 0.65
C PHE A 47 3.32 11.75 0.94
N ILE A 48 4.04 12.19 1.98
CA ILE A 48 5.29 11.55 2.41
C ILE A 48 5.04 10.11 2.86
N PHE A 49 4.03 9.88 3.71
CA PHE A 49 3.68 8.54 4.16
C PHE A 49 3.20 7.65 3.00
N LEU A 50 2.40 8.21 2.10
CA LEU A 50 1.89 7.50 0.93
C LEU A 50 3.05 7.08 0.01
N THR A 51 3.97 7.99 -0.27
CA THR A 51 5.15 7.72 -1.10
C THR A 51 6.02 6.63 -0.49
N LYS A 52 6.22 6.64 0.84
CA LYS A 52 6.96 5.57 1.54
C LYS A 52 6.28 4.21 1.38
N LEU A 53 4.96 4.14 1.54
CA LEU A 53 4.21 2.89 1.39
C LEU A 53 4.30 2.34 -0.04
N ILE A 54 4.12 3.21 -1.04
CA ILE A 54 4.22 2.83 -2.46
C ILE A 54 5.63 2.37 -2.80
N SER A 55 6.65 3.13 -2.38
CA SER A 55 8.05 2.82 -2.66
C SER A 55 8.46 1.47 -2.08
N LEU A 56 8.07 1.17 -0.84
CA LEU A 56 8.36 -0.12 -0.23
C LEU A 56 7.70 -1.27 -1.01
N ASN A 57 6.42 -1.13 -1.36
CA ASN A 57 5.71 -2.15 -2.13
C ASN A 57 6.30 -2.32 -3.54
N HIS A 58 6.73 -1.23 -4.18
CA HIS A 58 7.43 -1.27 -5.47
C HIS A 58 8.78 -2.01 -5.36
N ILE A 59 9.56 -1.76 -4.31
CA ILE A 59 10.82 -2.48 -4.06
C ILE A 59 10.54 -3.98 -3.86
N CYS A 60 9.54 -4.33 -3.05
CA CYS A 60 9.14 -5.72 -2.83
C CYS A 60 8.74 -6.41 -4.14
N GLU A 61 7.92 -5.76 -4.96
CA GLU A 61 7.52 -6.29 -6.27
C GLU A 61 8.71 -6.43 -7.21
N SER A 62 9.56 -5.40 -7.32
CA SER A 62 10.73 -5.40 -8.19
C SER A 62 11.71 -6.51 -7.84
N VAL A 63 11.98 -6.71 -6.54
CA VAL A 63 12.85 -7.78 -6.06
C VAL A 63 12.22 -9.15 -6.33
N SER A 64 10.91 -9.30 -6.10
CA SER A 64 10.19 -10.56 -6.41
C SER A 64 10.24 -10.88 -7.91
N ALA A 65 10.02 -9.89 -8.78
CA ALA A 65 10.10 -10.03 -10.23
C ALA A 65 11.52 -10.37 -10.70
N LYS A 66 12.55 -9.72 -10.15
CA LYS A 66 13.95 -10.04 -10.42
C LYS A 66 14.30 -11.46 -9.98
N ALA A 67 13.90 -11.88 -8.78
CA ALA A 67 14.10 -13.24 -8.29
C ALA A 67 13.43 -14.28 -9.22
N HIS A 68 12.23 -13.99 -9.70
CA HIS A 68 11.52 -14.83 -10.67
C HIS A 68 12.28 -14.93 -12.01
N LYS A 69 12.81 -13.81 -12.51
CA LYS A 69 13.63 -13.81 -13.74
C LYS A 69 14.93 -14.59 -13.56
N THR A 70 15.61 -14.43 -12.43
CA THR A 70 16.81 -15.20 -12.08
C THR A 70 16.51 -16.70 -12.06
N LYS A 71 15.40 -17.12 -11.44
CA LYS A 71 14.94 -18.52 -11.49
C LYS A 71 14.82 -19.05 -12.92
N SER A 72 14.24 -18.28 -13.84
CA SER A 72 14.12 -18.67 -15.25
C SER A 72 15.47 -18.80 -15.95
N ILE A 73 16.41 -17.88 -15.69
CA ILE A 73 17.76 -17.92 -16.26
C ILE A 73 18.53 -19.14 -15.74
N ILE A 74 18.50 -19.40 -14.43
CA ILE A 74 19.23 -20.53 -13.87
C ILE A 74 18.63 -21.86 -14.35
N HIS A 75 17.30 -21.99 -14.44
CA HIS A 75 16.68 -23.18 -15.04
C HIS A 75 17.20 -23.47 -16.47
N LYS A 76 17.45 -22.43 -17.27
CA LYS A 76 18.07 -22.60 -18.61
C LYS A 76 19.54 -23.01 -18.51
N LEU A 77 20.30 -22.45 -17.57
CA LEU A 77 21.69 -22.82 -17.31
C LEU A 77 21.85 -24.27 -16.86
N THR A 78 20.96 -24.77 -16.00
CA THR A 78 20.99 -26.15 -15.50
C THR A 78 20.74 -27.19 -16.61
N ASN A 79 20.10 -26.79 -17.72
CA ASN A 79 19.96 -27.62 -18.91
C ASN A 79 21.23 -27.65 -19.79
N LEU A 80 22.22 -26.79 -19.55
CA LEU A 80 23.49 -26.83 -20.26
C LEU A 80 24.46 -27.81 -19.59
N ILE A 81 25.01 -28.73 -20.40
CA ILE A 81 25.88 -29.84 -19.99
C ILE A 81 27.22 -29.35 -19.38
N CYS A 82 27.61 -28.09 -19.62
CA CYS A 82 28.89 -27.50 -19.23
C CYS A 82 29.13 -27.40 -17.70
N PHE A 83 28.09 -27.54 -16.88
CA PHE A 83 28.18 -27.40 -15.42
C PHE A 83 28.09 -28.74 -14.68
N ALA A 84 28.51 -29.86 -15.26
CA ALA A 84 28.28 -31.21 -14.70
C ALA A 84 28.68 -31.38 -13.22
N GLU A 85 29.82 -30.82 -12.78
CA GLU A 85 30.25 -30.86 -11.36
C GLU A 85 29.44 -29.93 -10.44
N ALA A 86 29.08 -28.74 -10.90
CA ALA A 86 28.29 -27.77 -10.13
C ALA A 86 26.76 -27.97 -10.30
N ARG A 87 26.35 -28.95 -11.12
CA ARG A 87 24.96 -29.10 -11.58
C ARG A 87 24.04 -29.42 -10.41
N GLU A 88 24.42 -30.32 -9.50
CA GLU A 88 23.60 -30.68 -8.35
C GLU A 88 23.40 -29.50 -7.39
N GLU A 89 24.47 -28.77 -7.07
CA GLU A 89 24.38 -27.59 -6.19
C GLU A 89 23.52 -26.49 -6.82
N ILE A 90 23.73 -26.21 -8.11
CA ILE A 90 22.90 -25.25 -8.85
C ILE A 90 21.45 -25.74 -8.89
N TYR A 91 21.19 -27.04 -9.11
CA TYR A 91 19.85 -27.60 -9.14
C TYR A 91 19.16 -27.45 -7.78
N GLN A 92 19.85 -27.74 -6.67
CA GLN A 92 19.31 -27.58 -5.32
C GLN A 92 19.01 -26.12 -4.98
N PHE A 93 19.92 -25.20 -5.33
CA PHE A 93 19.70 -23.77 -5.16
C PHE A 93 18.49 -23.27 -5.98
N VAL A 94 18.41 -23.67 -7.25
CA VAL A 94 17.24 -23.37 -8.10
C VAL A 94 15.99 -23.94 -7.51
N LEU A 95 16.01 -25.19 -7.06
CA LEU A 95 14.84 -25.86 -6.51
C LEU A 95 14.36 -25.15 -5.24
N GLN A 96 15.26 -24.73 -4.34
CA GLN A 96 14.91 -23.93 -3.15
C GLN A 96 14.29 -22.58 -3.51
N VAL A 97 14.92 -21.82 -4.42
CA VAL A 97 14.38 -20.53 -4.90
C VAL A 97 13.07 -20.73 -5.68
N SER A 98 12.91 -21.89 -6.32
CA SER A 98 11.73 -22.24 -7.12
C SER A 98 10.53 -22.65 -6.29
N LEU A 99 10.74 -23.43 -5.24
CA LEU A 99 9.72 -23.93 -4.33
C LEU A 99 9.26 -22.83 -3.36
N ARG A 100 10.11 -21.86 -3.06
CA ARG A 100 9.77 -20.70 -2.22
C ARG A 100 9.98 -19.42 -3.02
N PRO A 101 9.04 -19.07 -3.93
CA PRO A 101 9.10 -17.79 -4.63
C PRO A 101 9.19 -16.67 -3.60
N LEU A 102 10.15 -15.77 -3.80
CA LEU A 102 10.47 -14.72 -2.85
C LEU A 102 9.29 -13.74 -2.78
N LYS A 103 8.38 -14.00 -1.85
CA LYS A 103 7.23 -13.15 -1.54
C LYS A 103 7.47 -12.52 -0.18
N PHE A 104 7.56 -11.20 -0.18
CA PHE A 104 7.64 -10.45 1.06
C PHE A 104 6.26 -10.50 1.71
N SER A 105 6.20 -11.05 2.92
CA SER A 105 4.97 -11.08 3.71
C SER A 105 5.14 -10.29 5.01
N GLY A 106 4.08 -9.60 5.41
CA GLY A 106 3.98 -9.00 6.73
C GLY A 106 3.40 -10.01 7.71
N LEU A 107 4.23 -10.64 8.54
CA LEU A 107 3.82 -11.65 9.54
C LEU A 107 3.00 -12.83 8.94
N GLY A 108 3.14 -13.11 7.64
CA GLY A 108 2.31 -14.11 6.94
C GLY A 108 0.84 -13.70 6.72
N LEU A 109 0.42 -12.51 7.15
CA LEU A 109 -0.97 -12.02 7.05
C LEU A 109 -1.28 -11.42 5.69
N PHE A 110 -0.31 -10.74 5.08
CA PHE A 110 -0.46 -10.10 3.77
C PHE A 110 0.86 -10.15 3.00
N TYR A 111 0.75 -10.09 1.67
CA TYR A 111 1.90 -10.05 0.76
C TYR A 111 2.09 -8.63 0.22
N PHE A 112 3.31 -8.12 0.30
CA PHE A 112 3.67 -6.83 -0.31
C PHE A 112 3.71 -6.94 -1.84
N GLY A 113 3.37 -5.84 -2.52
CA GLY A 113 3.34 -5.76 -3.98
C GLY A 113 2.19 -4.90 -4.49
N TYR A 114 2.03 -4.78 -5.81
CA TYR A 114 1.01 -3.91 -6.40
C TYR A 114 -0.42 -4.36 -6.07
N ALA A 115 -0.64 -5.66 -5.93
CA ALA A 115 -1.94 -6.20 -5.52
C ALA A 115 -2.36 -5.69 -4.14
N PHE A 116 -1.41 -5.51 -3.22
CA PHE A 116 -1.65 -4.97 -1.90
C PHE A 116 -1.97 -3.48 -1.93
N ILE A 117 -1.19 -2.70 -2.69
CA ILE A 117 -1.47 -1.27 -2.89
C ILE A 117 -2.89 -1.07 -3.44
N ARG A 118 -3.29 -1.84 -4.45
CA ARG A 118 -4.64 -1.75 -5.01
C ARG A 118 -5.72 -2.03 -3.98
N LYS A 119 -5.58 -3.11 -3.19
CA LYS A 119 -6.52 -3.45 -2.13
C LYS A 119 -6.61 -2.36 -1.07
N PHE A 120 -5.46 -1.77 -0.72
CA PHE A 120 -5.39 -0.67 0.23
C PHE A 120 -6.20 0.54 -0.23
N PHE A 121 -5.97 1.03 -1.46
CA PHE A 121 -6.71 2.19 -1.97
C PHE A 121 -8.21 1.94 -2.07
N VAL A 122 -8.62 0.75 -2.52
CA VAL A 122 -10.06 0.38 -2.57
C VAL A 122 -10.66 0.41 -1.17
N TRP A 123 -9.95 -0.15 -0.18
CA TRP A 123 -10.42 -0.17 1.20
C TRP A 123 -10.52 1.22 1.82
N THR A 124 -9.49 2.05 1.66
CA THR A 124 -9.50 3.45 2.13
C THR A 124 -10.59 4.26 1.47
N LEU A 125 -10.78 4.14 0.15
CA LEU A 125 -11.88 4.80 -0.56
C LEU A 125 -13.25 4.36 -0.02
N THR A 126 -13.40 3.07 0.23
CA THR A 126 -14.64 2.51 0.81
C THR A 126 -14.92 3.12 2.18
N ILE A 127 -13.91 3.21 3.06
CA ILE A 127 -14.05 3.85 4.37
C ILE A 127 -14.45 5.32 4.22
N VAL A 128 -13.78 6.09 3.36
CA VAL A 128 -14.10 7.50 3.15
C VAL A 128 -15.55 7.66 2.68
N ILE A 129 -16.02 6.81 1.76
CA ILE A 129 -17.42 6.82 1.30
C ILE A 129 -18.39 6.48 2.43
N PHE A 130 -18.09 5.46 3.25
CA PHE A 130 -18.93 5.11 4.39
C PHE A 130 -19.03 6.24 5.41
N MET A 131 -17.90 6.88 5.74
CA MET A 131 -17.86 8.02 6.65
C MET A 131 -18.66 9.20 6.07
N ALA A 132 -18.46 9.51 4.78
CA ALA A 132 -19.24 10.51 4.08
C ALA A 132 -20.75 10.25 4.22
N GLN A 133 -21.20 9.03 3.90
CA GLN A 133 -22.60 8.65 4.00
C GLN A 133 -23.12 8.78 5.43
N MET A 134 -22.36 8.33 6.43
CA MET A 134 -22.72 8.46 7.84
C MET A 134 -22.86 9.93 8.28
N ASP A 135 -22.03 10.84 7.75
CA ASP A 135 -22.13 12.28 8.03
C ASP A 135 -23.35 12.93 7.35
N PHE A 136 -23.79 12.42 6.19
CA PHE A 136 -24.99 12.91 5.49
C PHE A 136 -26.31 12.35 6.06
N VAL A 137 -26.32 11.15 6.66
CA VAL A 137 -27.52 10.52 7.26
C VAL A 137 -28.21 11.39 8.34
N PRO A 138 -27.52 12.03 9.31
CA PRO A 138 -28.17 12.89 10.30
C PRO A 138 -28.74 14.19 9.70
N VAL A 139 -28.22 14.66 8.56
CA VAL A 139 -28.71 15.86 7.87
C VAL A 139 -30.06 15.61 7.21
N TRP A 140 -30.28 14.45 6.59
CA TRP A 140 -31.60 14.12 6.02
C TRP A 140 -32.66 13.95 7.11
N ASN A 141 -32.33 13.25 8.20
CA ASN A 141 -33.23 13.04 9.34
C ASN A 141 -33.66 14.32 10.07
N THR A 142 -32.94 15.43 9.88
CA THR A 142 -33.30 16.75 10.45
C THR A 142 -34.13 17.60 9.48
N ILE A 143 -34.05 17.35 8.17
CA ILE A 143 -34.91 17.97 7.14
C ILE A 143 -36.30 17.32 7.15
N ASP A 144 -36.36 15.98 7.19
CA ASP A 144 -37.63 15.23 7.20
C ASP A 144 -38.47 15.47 8.46
N ARG A 145 -37.82 15.88 9.57
CA ARG A 145 -38.51 16.22 10.83
C ARG A 145 -39.03 17.66 10.89
N LYS A 146 -38.74 18.47 9.87
CA LYS A 146 -39.15 19.88 9.77
C LYS A 146 -40.23 20.13 8.71
N ILE A 147 -40.63 19.10 7.96
CA ILE A 147 -41.77 19.09 7.04
C ILE A 147 -42.95 18.41 7.74
#